data_AF-A0A9N9XHQ3-F1
#
_entry.id   AF-A0A9N9XHQ3-F1
#
_cell.length_a   1.000
_cell.length_b   1.000
_cell.length_c   1.000
_cell.angle_alpha   90.00
_cell.angle_beta   90.00
_cell.angle_gamma   90.00
#
_symmetry.space_group_name_H-M   'P 1'
#
loop_
_entity.id
_entity.type
_entity.pdbx_description
1 polymer ?
#
loop_
_entity_poly.entity_id
_entity_poly.type
_entity_poly.pdbx_seq_one_letter_code
_entity_poly.pdbx_strand_id
1 'polypeptide(L)'
;MNKKITFGKISANFSQNSEKIEATGSFGTFGPPKAIQALDDDTESQQLKNVMGISTFGKKAKSFDIKDMLAQVKATAREITKKPEEDIVLEESDSDSEDDFVGPPVPENLLSGNQEIIKEKESKHSDSSDEEDAVKDDSLFIPCSHETQMTHGTKAVTALCVDPSGARLASGSIDYDVSFWDFAGMDSGMRSFRTLQPADNHPIRGLHYSSTGDLLLVISGASQAKVIDRDGFEKLETVKGDMYITDQARTKGHTAGLLAGLWNPVIKEEFLTTSADGTVRTWDFYEGGKQHKQIIKCRAQNGLKVSPTAVNYNREGKVIACGCADGSLQLWDFRKSSVAPAKQIRKAHLPVEITSICFSHIGDHLLTRSCDESMKLWDVRNFKESVHEIKNLYTRYDTTDAIFSPNDAVVATGLSLDKGQKNGVVLFYDTKTFNLIRRMQITDSHTIKLSWHPKLNQIFVGTGNGLIKCYYDERKSLRGATLCVIKHHRKAQHSEIVSSQQIITPHALPLFRQERRKTSRKQMEKDRLDPVKSKRPDLPITSGQGGRVASSGGTLSSYVIRNLGLSKRVEDDQDPREAILKYAKEAEENPYWITPAYKNTQPKQTYTDDGDEEPEKKKSKND
;
A
#
# COMPACT_ATOMS: atom_id res chain seq x y z
N MET A 1 -39.41 -74.03 0.80
CA MET A 1 -38.31 -73.52 -0.05
C MET A 1 -37.46 -72.61 0.81
N ASN A 2 -36.23 -73.05 1.13
CA ASN A 2 -35.56 -72.73 2.38
C ASN A 2 -34.60 -71.52 2.30
N LYS A 3 -34.98 -70.51 3.09
CA LYS A 3 -34.21 -69.63 4.00
C LYS A 3 -32.68 -69.56 3.84
N LYS A 4 -32.20 -68.33 3.62
CA LYS A 4 -30.85 -67.86 3.98
C LYS A 4 -30.70 -67.84 5.51
N ILE A 5 -29.64 -68.48 6.00
CA ILE A 5 -29.20 -68.44 7.41
C ILE A 5 -27.65 -68.35 7.42
N THR A 6 -27.17 -67.30 8.10
CA THR A 6 -25.98 -67.05 8.96
C THR A 6 -25.01 -68.22 9.26
N PHE A 7 -23.79 -68.12 9.81
CA PHE A 7 -23.08 -67.30 10.81
C PHE A 7 -21.56 -67.52 10.51
N GLY A 8 -20.58 -66.70 10.88
CA GLY A 8 -20.13 -66.43 12.25
C GLY A 8 -18.59 -66.48 12.29
N LYS A 9 -17.99 -65.53 13.01
CA LYS A 9 -16.57 -65.52 13.41
C LYS A 9 -16.37 -66.51 14.57
N ILE A 10 -15.24 -67.21 14.61
CA ILE A 10 -14.50 -67.57 15.84
C ILE A 10 -13.00 -67.68 15.52
N SER A 11 -12.24 -67.31 16.55
CA SER A 11 -10.82 -67.10 16.78
C SER A 11 -9.89 -68.33 16.72
N ALA A 12 -8.59 -68.09 16.47
CA ALA A 12 -7.43 -68.62 17.24
C ALA A 12 -6.13 -67.98 16.69
N ASN A 13 -5.43 -67.15 17.46
CA ASN A 13 -4.21 -67.47 18.23
C ASN A 13 -3.02 -67.93 17.38
N PHE A 14 -2.01 -67.06 17.21
CA PHE A 14 -0.60 -67.45 17.24
C PHE A 14 0.26 -66.28 17.73
N SER A 15 0.55 -66.30 19.03
CA SER A 15 1.77 -65.74 19.58
C SER A 15 2.59 -66.91 20.13
N GLN A 16 3.90 -66.84 19.90
CA GLN A 16 4.98 -67.62 20.51
C GLN A 16 5.36 -68.94 19.81
N ASN A 17 6.52 -68.92 19.15
CA ASN A 17 7.73 -69.57 19.65
C ASN A 17 8.85 -69.40 18.63
N SER A 18 9.73 -68.42 18.83
CA SER A 18 11.09 -68.49 18.26
C SER A 18 12.00 -69.06 19.34
N GLU A 19 12.20 -70.37 19.28
CA GLU A 19 13.28 -71.04 19.98
C GLU A 19 14.64 -70.57 19.43
N LYS A 20 15.62 -70.50 20.33
CA LYS A 20 17.00 -70.08 20.04
C LYS A 20 17.72 -71.17 19.24
N ILE A 21 18.33 -70.79 18.12
CA ILE A 21 19.37 -71.59 17.45
C ILE A 21 20.69 -70.85 17.62
N GLU A 22 21.69 -71.59 18.09
CA GLU A 22 23.01 -71.14 18.54
C GLU A 22 23.89 -70.63 17.39
N ALA A 23 24.64 -69.56 17.65
CA ALA A 23 25.75 -69.13 16.80
C ALA A 23 27.04 -69.83 17.26
N THR A 24 27.55 -70.73 16.43
CA THR A 24 28.83 -71.42 16.64
C THR A 24 30.00 -70.52 16.24
N GLY A 25 30.79 -70.09 17.24
CA GLY A 25 32.20 -69.65 17.15
C GLY A 25 32.47 -68.27 16.53
N SER A 26 33.46 -67.48 16.94
CA SER A 26 34.49 -67.56 17.98
C SER A 26 35.21 -66.19 17.97
N PHE A 27 35.09 -65.37 19.02
CA PHE A 27 36.18 -64.59 19.67
C PHE A 27 35.64 -63.43 20.55
N GLY A 28 36.09 -63.38 21.81
CA GLY A 28 36.36 -62.13 22.53
C GLY A 28 35.27 -61.56 23.46
N THR A 29 35.31 -61.96 24.73
CA THR A 29 34.54 -61.44 25.88
C THR A 29 34.89 -59.99 26.28
N PHE A 30 33.87 -59.15 26.48
CA PHE A 30 33.93 -57.95 27.34
C PHE A 30 32.76 -57.99 28.34
N GLY A 31 33.02 -57.63 29.60
CA GLY A 31 32.16 -57.86 30.78
C GLY A 31 30.84 -57.07 30.83
N PRO A 32 30.00 -57.31 31.86
CA PRO A 32 28.63 -56.82 31.90
C PRO A 32 28.56 -55.30 32.14
N PRO A 33 27.74 -54.54 31.38
CA PRO A 33 27.44 -53.17 31.73
C PRO A 33 26.51 -53.14 32.95
N LYS A 34 26.92 -52.39 33.99
CA LYS A 34 26.14 -52.11 35.20
C LYS A 34 24.78 -51.49 34.82
N ALA A 35 23.72 -51.92 35.50
CA ALA A 35 22.39 -51.35 35.39
C ALA A 35 22.43 -49.85 35.72
N ILE A 36 22.04 -49.02 34.75
CA ILE A 36 21.78 -47.59 34.97
C ILE A 36 20.43 -47.51 35.66
N GLN A 37 20.43 -47.04 36.90
CA GLN A 37 19.22 -46.67 37.65
C GLN A 37 18.45 -45.61 36.85
N ALA A 38 17.14 -45.82 36.70
CA ALA A 38 16.25 -44.85 36.10
C ALA A 38 16.31 -43.55 36.92
N LEU A 39 16.67 -42.46 36.27
CA LEU A 39 16.53 -41.12 36.80
C LEU A 39 15.04 -40.76 36.79
N ASP A 40 14.57 -40.21 37.90
CA ASP A 40 13.21 -39.69 38.06
C ASP A 40 12.94 -38.59 37.02
N ASP A 41 11.82 -38.72 36.29
CA ASP A 41 11.41 -37.79 35.24
C ASP A 41 11.04 -36.41 35.82
N ASP A 42 11.68 -35.36 35.29
CA ASP A 42 11.51 -33.96 35.66
C ASP A 42 10.06 -33.47 35.62
N THR A 43 9.69 -32.69 36.64
CA THR A 43 8.34 -32.12 36.88
C THR A 43 7.83 -31.23 35.74
N GLU A 44 8.71 -30.62 34.95
CA GLU A 44 8.35 -29.76 33.81
C GLU A 44 7.79 -30.58 32.63
N SER A 45 8.27 -31.82 32.45
CA SER A 45 7.81 -32.71 31.39
C SER A 45 6.38 -33.24 31.64
N GLN A 46 5.95 -33.26 32.91
CA GLN A 46 4.59 -33.62 33.32
C GLN A 46 3.61 -32.45 33.13
N GLN A 47 4.04 -31.21 33.37
CA GLN A 47 3.22 -30.02 33.12
C GLN A 47 2.93 -29.83 31.62
N LEU A 48 3.92 -30.06 30.75
CA LEU A 48 3.74 -30.03 29.30
C LEU A 48 2.76 -31.11 28.78
N LYS A 49 2.74 -32.29 29.42
CA LYS A 49 1.78 -33.37 29.11
C LYS A 49 0.34 -33.01 29.52
N ASN A 50 0.17 -32.28 30.62
CA ASN A 50 -1.16 -31.83 31.09
C ASN A 50 -1.72 -30.67 30.27
N VAL A 51 -0.87 -29.73 29.82
CA VAL A 51 -1.30 -28.59 28.99
C VAL A 51 -1.68 -29.03 27.57
N MET A 52 -1.01 -30.05 27.02
CA MET A 52 -1.19 -30.45 25.62
C MET A 52 -2.21 -31.56 25.41
N GLY A 53 -2.78 -32.16 26.46
CA GLY A 53 -3.92 -33.10 26.39
C GLY A 53 -3.73 -34.37 25.53
N ILE A 54 -2.52 -34.65 25.04
CA ILE A 54 -2.23 -35.77 24.15
C ILE A 54 -1.36 -36.75 24.93
N SER A 55 -2.00 -37.58 25.74
CA SER A 55 -1.39 -38.81 26.23
C SER A 55 -1.76 -39.94 25.26
N THR A 56 -0.78 -40.76 24.89
CA THR A 56 -0.96 -42.02 24.12
C THR A 56 -0.91 -41.91 22.59
N PHE A 57 0.29 -41.64 22.06
CA PHE A 57 0.58 -41.92 20.65
C PHE A 57 0.81 -43.43 20.46
N GLY A 58 -0.20 -44.11 19.93
CA GLY A 58 -0.07 -45.48 19.42
C GLY A 58 -0.84 -46.53 20.21
N LYS A 59 -2.14 -46.71 19.88
CA LYS A 59 -2.85 -48.00 19.67
C LYS A 59 -4.36 -47.74 19.53
N LYS A 60 -4.90 -48.08 18.34
CA LYS A 60 -6.32 -48.19 17.93
C LYS A 60 -7.24 -46.98 18.21
N ALA A 61 -7.77 -46.40 17.14
CA ALA A 61 -8.72 -45.28 17.17
C ALA A 61 -9.98 -45.60 17.97
N LYS A 62 -10.30 -44.77 18.97
CA LYS A 62 -11.62 -44.69 19.59
C LYS A 62 -12.40 -43.56 18.93
N SER A 63 -13.71 -43.77 18.78
CA SER A 63 -14.68 -42.74 18.39
C SER A 63 -14.72 -41.65 19.46
N PHE A 64 -14.50 -40.40 19.05
CA PHE A 64 -14.60 -39.23 19.91
C PHE A 64 -16.07 -38.85 20.09
N ASP A 65 -16.53 -38.71 21.33
CA ASP A 65 -17.83 -38.12 21.61
C ASP A 65 -17.69 -36.59 21.65
N ILE A 66 -18.10 -35.97 20.55
CA ILE A 66 -17.95 -34.53 20.28
C ILE A 66 -18.72 -33.71 21.33
N LYS A 67 -19.78 -34.27 21.92
CA LYS A 67 -20.60 -33.58 22.93
C LYS A 67 -19.88 -33.41 24.25
N ASP A 68 -19.13 -34.41 24.70
CA ASP A 68 -18.35 -34.33 25.94
C ASP A 68 -17.16 -33.38 25.79
N MET A 69 -16.51 -33.36 24.62
CA MET A 69 -15.48 -32.35 24.34
C MET A 69 -16.04 -30.93 24.34
N LEU A 70 -17.22 -30.70 23.73
CA LEU A 70 -17.87 -29.38 23.74
C LEU A 70 -18.33 -28.97 25.15
N ALA A 71 -18.75 -29.92 25.98
CA ALA A 71 -19.10 -29.67 27.37
C ALA A 71 -17.87 -29.28 28.20
N GLN A 72 -16.74 -29.96 28.01
CA GLN A 72 -15.46 -29.61 28.65
C GLN A 72 -14.94 -28.24 28.21
N VAL A 73 -15.03 -27.90 26.92
CA VAL A 73 -14.63 -26.58 26.42
C VAL A 73 -15.51 -25.47 26.99
N LYS A 74 -16.81 -25.71 27.15
CA LYS A 74 -17.72 -24.74 27.80
C LYS A 74 -17.45 -24.61 29.31
N ALA A 75 -17.07 -25.69 29.98
CA ALA A 75 -16.73 -25.67 31.40
C ALA A 75 -15.43 -24.89 31.66
N THR A 76 -14.38 -25.15 30.87
CA THR A 76 -13.10 -24.43 31.00
C THR A 76 -13.22 -22.96 30.63
N ALA A 77 -14.05 -22.59 29.64
CA ALA A 77 -14.34 -21.19 29.33
C ALA A 77 -15.09 -20.46 30.46
N ARG A 78 -15.95 -21.16 31.21
CA ARG A 78 -16.65 -20.62 32.39
C ARG A 78 -15.75 -20.48 33.61
N GLU A 79 -14.72 -21.31 33.73
CA GLU A 79 -13.72 -21.19 34.81
C GLU A 79 -12.69 -20.10 34.53
N ILE A 80 -12.31 -19.89 33.26
CA ILE A 80 -11.38 -18.81 32.87
C ILE A 80 -12.02 -17.43 33.05
N THR A 81 -13.34 -17.33 32.87
CA THR A 81 -14.10 -16.08 33.08
C THR A 81 -14.36 -15.80 34.56
N LYS A 82 -14.05 -16.74 35.46
CA LYS A 82 -14.13 -16.56 36.91
C LYS A 82 -12.72 -16.46 37.51
N LYS A 83 -12.16 -15.26 37.55
CA LYS A 83 -11.07 -14.89 38.46
C LYS A 83 -11.27 -13.46 38.97
N PRO A 84 -10.73 -13.13 40.16
CA PRO A 84 -11.50 -12.80 41.35
C PRO A 84 -11.58 -11.28 41.56
N GLU A 85 -12.75 -10.79 41.94
CA GLU A 85 -12.89 -9.45 42.51
C GLU A 85 -12.53 -9.55 44.00
N GLU A 86 -11.41 -8.92 44.36
CA GLU A 86 -11.00 -8.67 45.74
C GLU A 86 -11.72 -7.41 46.24
N ASP A 87 -12.56 -7.62 47.26
CA ASP A 87 -12.87 -6.77 48.41
C ASP A 87 -12.79 -5.24 48.28
N ILE A 88 -13.96 -4.61 48.10
CA ILE A 88 -14.25 -3.30 48.71
C ILE A 88 -15.53 -3.43 49.54
N VAL A 89 -15.37 -3.06 50.80
CA VAL A 89 -16.30 -3.19 51.92
C VAL A 89 -17.34 -2.05 51.91
N LEU A 90 -18.61 -2.47 51.93
CA LEU A 90 -19.81 -1.94 52.61
C LEU A 90 -20.15 -0.44 52.54
N GLU A 91 -21.40 -0.15 52.13
CA GLU A 91 -22.43 0.32 53.08
C GLU A 91 -23.84 0.00 52.54
N GLU A 92 -24.58 -0.78 53.32
CA GLU A 92 -25.99 -1.16 53.12
C GLU A 92 -26.91 -0.07 53.67
N SER A 93 -28.07 0.13 53.03
CA SER A 93 -29.28 0.52 53.75
C SER A 93 -30.50 -0.16 53.12
N ASP A 94 -31.05 -1.10 53.89
CA ASP A 94 -32.22 -1.92 53.60
C ASP A 94 -33.54 -1.14 53.67
N SER A 95 -34.53 -1.54 52.87
CA SER A 95 -35.86 -1.85 53.39
C SER A 95 -36.72 -2.62 52.37
N ASP A 96 -37.26 -3.73 52.87
CA ASP A 96 -37.95 -4.82 52.18
C ASP A 96 -39.36 -4.50 51.66
N SER A 97 -39.74 -5.15 50.55
CA SER A 97 -41.00 -5.93 50.50
C SER A 97 -40.98 -6.91 49.31
N GLU A 98 -41.18 -8.19 49.64
CA GLU A 98 -41.31 -9.33 48.73
C GLU A 98 -42.71 -9.36 48.08
N ASP A 99 -42.77 -9.54 46.75
CA ASP A 99 -43.40 -10.73 46.11
C ASP A 99 -43.52 -10.58 44.56
N ASP A 100 -42.73 -11.40 43.87
CA ASP A 100 -42.95 -12.12 42.60
C ASP A 100 -43.61 -11.47 41.36
N PHE A 101 -42.77 -11.04 40.40
CA PHE A 101 -43.04 -11.23 38.96
C PHE A 101 -41.75 -11.33 38.13
N VAL A 102 -41.62 -12.42 37.35
CA VAL A 102 -40.42 -12.80 36.56
C VAL A 102 -40.50 -12.25 35.12
N GLY A 103 -39.55 -11.38 34.73
CA GLY A 103 -39.21 -11.04 33.33
C GLY A 103 -38.66 -9.61 33.12
N PRO A 104 -37.57 -9.38 32.34
CA PRO A 104 -36.98 -8.05 32.18
C PRO A 104 -37.80 -7.08 31.28
N PRO A 105 -37.75 -5.76 31.55
CA PRO A 105 -38.67 -4.74 31.04
C PRO A 105 -38.39 -4.28 29.60
N VAL A 106 -39.42 -3.70 28.97
CA VAL A 106 -39.42 -3.12 27.62
C VAL A 106 -38.72 -1.75 27.64
N PRO A 107 -37.81 -1.43 26.69
CA PRO A 107 -37.10 -0.15 26.63
C PRO A 107 -38.02 1.06 26.35
N GLU A 108 -37.75 2.17 27.04
CA GLU A 108 -38.60 3.35 27.28
C GLU A 108 -38.93 4.28 26.09
N ASN A 109 -38.76 3.88 24.83
CA ASN A 109 -39.04 4.76 23.68
C ASN A 109 -40.16 4.28 22.77
N LEU A 110 -41.29 3.83 23.36
CA LEU A 110 -42.44 3.38 22.57
C LEU A 110 -43.78 3.43 23.32
N LEU A 111 -44.11 4.52 24.01
CA LEU A 111 -45.50 4.79 24.42
C LEU A 111 -45.82 6.30 24.42
N SER A 112 -46.48 6.77 23.37
CA SER A 112 -47.69 7.59 23.52
C SER A 112 -48.40 7.72 22.17
N GLY A 113 -49.57 7.10 22.06
CA GLY A 113 -50.49 7.26 20.96
C GLY A 113 -51.66 8.16 21.37
N ASN A 114 -51.84 9.23 20.60
CA ASN A 114 -53.09 9.90 20.19
C ASN A 114 -54.05 10.59 21.18
N GLN A 115 -54.63 11.67 20.62
CA GLN A 115 -55.79 12.51 21.01
C GLN A 115 -55.47 13.69 21.95
N GLU A 116 -55.90 14.93 21.76
CA GLU A 116 -56.65 15.67 20.73
C GLU A 116 -56.46 17.20 21.01
N ILE A 117 -56.36 18.02 19.96
CA ILE A 117 -56.85 19.40 19.75
C ILE A 117 -56.77 20.42 20.93
N ILE A 118 -56.00 21.50 20.77
CA ILE A 118 -56.41 22.92 20.89
C ILE A 118 -55.28 23.84 20.35
N LYS A 119 -55.71 24.96 19.75
CA LYS A 119 -54.99 25.99 18.99
C LYS A 119 -54.03 26.85 19.83
N GLU A 120 -53.10 27.51 19.10
CA GLU A 120 -52.53 28.88 19.25
C GLU A 120 -51.00 28.85 19.09
N LYS A 121 -50.43 29.22 17.93
CA LYS A 121 -50.04 30.57 17.45
C LYS A 121 -49.10 31.36 18.37
N GLU A 122 -47.98 31.75 17.76
CA GLU A 122 -47.04 32.83 18.14
C GLU A 122 -46.15 32.54 19.35
N SER A 123 -44.98 33.13 19.54
CA SER A 123 -43.87 33.61 18.71
C SER A 123 -42.79 34.03 19.71
N LYS A 124 -41.50 33.93 19.35
CA LYS A 124 -40.33 34.57 19.99
C LYS A 124 -39.82 33.99 21.33
N HIS A 125 -38.55 33.60 21.31
CA HIS A 125 -37.47 33.94 22.27
C HIS A 125 -36.17 33.38 21.66
N SER A 126 -35.12 34.13 21.31
CA SER A 126 -34.26 35.10 22.04
C SER A 126 -33.48 34.48 23.22
N ASP A 127 -32.36 33.89 22.82
CA ASP A 127 -31.01 33.96 23.39
C ASP A 127 -30.66 33.45 24.81
N SER A 128 -29.49 32.78 24.78
CA SER A 128 -28.46 32.60 25.82
C SER A 128 -28.65 31.37 26.72
N SER A 129 -27.68 30.48 26.95
CA SER A 129 -26.29 30.28 26.48
C SER A 129 -25.79 28.99 27.17
N ASP A 130 -24.88 28.27 26.49
CA ASP A 130 -23.90 27.32 27.04
C ASP A 130 -24.42 26.05 27.73
N GLU A 131 -24.35 24.89 27.06
CA GLU A 131 -23.17 24.00 27.10
C GLU A 131 -23.44 22.70 26.31
N GLU A 132 -22.33 22.05 25.95
CA GLU A 132 -22.18 20.66 25.48
C GLU A 132 -22.20 20.40 23.96
N ASP A 133 -21.05 20.72 23.36
CA ASP A 133 -20.44 19.99 22.25
C ASP A 133 -20.40 18.47 22.52
N ALA A 134 -21.40 17.73 22.07
CA ALA A 134 -21.24 16.31 21.73
C ALA A 134 -22.35 15.81 20.80
N VAL A 135 -21.93 15.25 19.65
CA VAL A 135 -22.69 14.37 18.74
C VAL A 135 -23.58 15.03 17.67
N LYS A 136 -22.94 15.58 16.62
CA LYS A 136 -23.52 15.71 15.26
C LYS A 136 -22.60 15.15 14.14
N ASP A 137 -21.72 14.20 14.47
CA ASP A 137 -20.71 13.70 13.53
C ASP A 137 -21.15 12.52 12.63
N ASP A 138 -22.43 12.11 12.69
CA ASP A 138 -22.93 10.97 11.91
C ASP A 138 -23.49 11.30 10.51
N SER A 139 -23.49 12.58 10.09
CA SER A 139 -24.23 12.98 8.88
C SER A 139 -23.43 13.05 7.57
N LEU A 140 -22.09 13.00 7.60
CA LEU A 140 -21.27 13.20 6.40
C LEU A 140 -20.40 11.98 6.09
N PHE A 141 -20.68 11.32 4.97
CA PHE A 141 -20.04 10.09 4.48
C PHE A 141 -18.58 10.28 4.04
N ILE A 142 -17.87 11.35 4.43
CA ILE A 142 -16.54 11.68 3.91
C ILE A 142 -15.47 10.84 4.63
N PRO A 143 -14.72 9.96 3.93
CA PRO A 143 -13.66 9.17 4.54
C PRO A 143 -12.38 10.03 4.68
N CYS A 144 -12.02 10.39 5.91
CA CYS A 144 -10.80 11.17 6.17
C CYS A 144 -10.00 10.73 7.40
N SER A 145 -10.41 9.65 8.10
CA SER A 145 -9.80 9.25 9.36
C SER A 145 -8.36 8.74 9.19
N HIS A 146 -8.13 7.92 8.16
CA HIS A 146 -6.84 7.30 7.88
C HIS A 146 -6.40 7.55 6.45
N GLU A 147 -5.09 7.65 6.24
CA GLU A 147 -4.48 7.75 4.92
C GLU A 147 -3.51 6.59 4.64
N THR A 148 -3.43 6.21 3.38
CA THR A 148 -2.43 5.30 2.83
C THR A 148 -1.87 5.88 1.55
N GLN A 149 -0.64 5.51 1.21
CA GLN A 149 0.05 6.03 0.03
C GLN A 149 0.57 4.88 -0.84
N MET A 150 0.42 5.04 -2.14
CA MET A 150 0.96 4.15 -3.17
C MET A 150 1.85 4.98 -4.10
N THR A 151 3.02 4.45 -4.44
CA THR A 151 4.02 5.15 -5.27
C THR A 151 3.98 4.64 -6.70
N HIS A 152 3.39 5.40 -7.62
CA HIS A 152 3.33 5.03 -9.03
C HIS A 152 4.67 5.26 -9.74
N GLY A 153 5.25 6.43 -9.54
CA GLY A 153 6.44 6.90 -10.23
C GLY A 153 6.82 8.28 -9.72
N THR A 154 7.59 9.03 -10.51
CA THR A 154 8.06 10.37 -10.12
C THR A 154 7.22 11.48 -10.75
N LYS A 155 6.54 11.24 -11.87
CA LYS A 155 5.71 12.25 -12.53
C LYS A 155 4.23 12.11 -12.19
N ALA A 156 3.48 13.14 -12.58
CA ALA A 156 2.07 13.33 -12.28
C ALA A 156 1.17 12.17 -12.72
N VAL A 157 0.31 11.72 -11.79
CA VAL A 157 -0.77 10.76 -12.07
C VAL A 157 -1.94 11.50 -12.73
N THR A 158 -2.10 11.30 -14.03
CA THR A 158 -3.09 11.97 -14.87
C THR A 158 -4.39 11.20 -15.01
N ALA A 159 -4.38 9.88 -14.76
CA ALA A 159 -5.55 9.03 -14.85
C ALA A 159 -5.61 8.05 -13.67
N LEU A 160 -6.82 7.81 -13.16
CA LEU A 160 -7.05 6.93 -12.00
C LEU A 160 -8.41 6.28 -12.14
N CYS A 161 -8.50 4.97 -11.95
CA CYS A 161 -9.77 4.26 -11.97
C CYS A 161 -9.76 3.07 -11.01
N VAL A 162 -10.91 2.81 -10.38
CA VAL A 162 -11.12 1.68 -9.48
C VAL A 162 -12.11 0.73 -10.12
N ASP A 163 -11.89 -0.57 -9.98
CA ASP A 163 -12.84 -1.59 -10.41
C ASP A 163 -14.20 -1.39 -9.70
N PRO A 164 -15.36 -1.55 -10.36
CA PRO A 164 -16.68 -1.53 -9.72
C PRO A 164 -16.87 -2.45 -8.49
N SER A 165 -16.02 -3.48 -8.35
CA SER A 165 -15.95 -4.36 -7.18
C SER A 165 -15.09 -3.80 -6.04
N GLY A 166 -14.18 -2.88 -6.34
CA GLY A 166 -13.23 -2.32 -5.40
C GLY A 166 -12.01 -3.19 -5.12
N ALA A 167 -11.77 -4.26 -5.89
CA ALA A 167 -10.63 -5.16 -5.68
C ALA A 167 -9.32 -4.66 -6.29
N ARG A 168 -9.42 -4.00 -7.45
CA ARG A 168 -8.26 -3.50 -8.21
C ARG A 168 -8.37 -2.00 -8.47
N LEU A 169 -7.22 -1.37 -8.59
CA LEU A 169 -7.06 0.02 -9.00
C LEU A 169 -6.06 0.07 -10.17
N ALA A 170 -6.33 0.94 -11.12
CA ALA A 170 -5.42 1.26 -12.22
C ALA A 170 -5.09 2.74 -12.19
N SER A 171 -3.83 3.06 -12.44
CA SER A 171 -3.34 4.42 -12.48
C SER A 171 -2.50 4.63 -13.71
N GLY A 172 -2.65 5.79 -14.35
CA GLY A 172 -1.89 6.22 -15.50
C GLY A 172 -1.12 7.48 -15.16
N SER A 173 0.16 7.52 -15.54
CA SER A 173 1.00 8.70 -15.39
C SER A 173 1.20 9.38 -16.74
N ILE A 174 1.67 10.62 -16.66
CA ILE A 174 2.30 11.31 -17.79
C ILE A 174 3.60 10.63 -18.25
N ASP A 175 4.14 9.68 -17.47
CA ASP A 175 5.26 8.79 -17.79
C ASP A 175 4.94 7.70 -18.83
N TYR A 176 3.73 7.70 -19.42
CA TYR A 176 3.25 6.68 -20.37
C TYR A 176 2.92 5.33 -19.73
N ASP A 177 3.37 5.13 -18.49
CA ASP A 177 3.11 3.94 -17.70
C ASP A 177 1.66 3.89 -17.19
N VAL A 178 1.07 2.71 -17.28
CA VAL A 178 -0.11 2.28 -16.53
C VAL A 178 0.32 1.25 -15.50
N SER A 179 0.06 1.53 -14.22
CA SER A 179 0.30 0.58 -13.13
C SER A 179 -1.00 0.00 -12.62
N PHE A 180 -0.95 -1.29 -12.31
CA PHE A 180 -2.04 -2.03 -11.70
C PHE A 180 -1.75 -2.34 -10.22
N TRP A 181 -2.81 -2.19 -9.43
CA TRP A 181 -2.81 -2.37 -7.99
C TRP A 181 -3.90 -3.38 -7.65
N ASP A 182 -3.56 -4.39 -6.85
CA ASP A 182 -4.52 -5.39 -6.37
C ASP A 182 -4.50 -5.36 -4.84
N PHE A 183 -5.61 -4.93 -4.23
CA PHE A 183 -5.66 -4.78 -2.79
C PHE A 183 -5.65 -6.13 -2.04
N ALA A 184 -6.10 -7.21 -2.68
CA ALA A 184 -6.06 -8.53 -2.09
C ALA A 184 -4.67 -9.17 -2.20
N GLY A 185 -3.90 -8.83 -3.23
CA GLY A 185 -2.54 -9.35 -3.42
C GLY A 185 -1.45 -8.51 -2.74
N MET A 186 -1.73 -7.25 -2.46
CA MET A 186 -0.73 -6.28 -2.00
C MET A 186 -0.54 -6.29 -0.48
N ASP A 187 0.72 -6.24 -0.06
CA ASP A 187 1.14 -6.09 1.33
C ASP A 187 1.18 -4.61 1.74
N SER A 188 1.52 -4.32 3.01
CA SER A 188 1.70 -2.96 3.52
C SER A 188 2.74 -2.12 2.77
N GLY A 189 3.60 -2.76 1.97
CA GLY A 189 4.57 -2.09 1.09
C GLY A 189 3.93 -1.39 -0.13
N MET A 190 2.64 -1.61 -0.38
CA MET A 190 1.85 -0.87 -1.36
C MET A 190 2.50 -0.74 -2.74
N ARG A 191 3.03 -1.85 -3.28
CA ARG A 191 3.70 -1.90 -4.59
C ARG A 191 2.74 -2.35 -5.68
N SER A 192 2.88 -1.78 -6.87
CA SER A 192 2.15 -2.24 -8.04
C SER A 192 2.61 -3.65 -8.38
N PHE A 193 1.67 -4.51 -8.77
CA PHE A 193 2.01 -5.89 -9.15
C PHE A 193 2.46 -5.97 -10.62
N ARG A 194 2.05 -5.00 -11.43
CA ARG A 194 2.38 -4.90 -12.85
C ARG A 194 2.39 -3.44 -13.28
N THR A 195 3.39 -3.09 -14.08
CA THR A 195 3.47 -1.84 -14.82
C THR A 195 3.57 -2.17 -16.31
N LEU A 196 2.90 -1.39 -17.16
CA LEU A 196 2.89 -1.57 -18.61
C LEU A 196 2.94 -0.23 -19.31
N GLN A 197 3.41 -0.23 -20.55
CA GLN A 197 3.36 0.91 -21.46
C GLN A 197 2.47 0.52 -22.64
N PRO A 198 1.15 0.73 -22.56
CA PRO A 198 0.25 0.33 -23.65
C PRO A 198 0.42 1.21 -24.90
N ALA A 199 0.84 2.46 -24.74
CA ALA A 199 0.91 3.42 -25.83
C ALA A 199 2.28 4.09 -25.97
N ASP A 200 3.36 3.35 -25.63
CA ASP A 200 4.81 3.65 -25.64
C ASP A 200 5.22 5.11 -25.40
N ASN A 201 4.87 6.02 -26.31
CA ASN A 201 5.31 7.42 -26.32
C ASN A 201 4.19 8.43 -26.01
N HIS A 202 2.97 7.99 -25.69
CA HIS A 202 1.83 8.88 -25.49
C HIS A 202 1.40 8.96 -24.03
N PRO A 203 1.23 10.17 -23.44
CA PRO A 203 0.78 10.32 -22.07
C PRO A 203 -0.62 9.74 -21.91
N ILE A 204 -0.84 9.06 -20.79
CA ILE A 204 -2.16 8.53 -20.46
C ILE A 204 -3.02 9.70 -20.00
N ARG A 205 -4.19 9.89 -20.64
CA ARG A 205 -5.14 10.97 -20.34
C ARG A 205 -6.30 10.46 -19.50
N GLY A 206 -6.77 9.25 -19.78
CA GLY A 206 -7.92 8.65 -19.13
C GLY A 206 -7.79 7.13 -19.01
N LEU A 207 -8.33 6.61 -17.92
CA LEU A 207 -8.45 5.19 -17.64
C LEU A 207 -9.88 4.93 -17.16
N HIS A 208 -10.53 3.90 -17.68
CA HIS A 208 -11.86 3.52 -17.23
C HIS A 208 -12.06 2.01 -17.25
N TYR A 209 -12.41 1.42 -16.12
CA TYR A 209 -12.82 0.02 -16.05
C TYR A 209 -14.19 -0.18 -16.70
N SER A 210 -14.43 -1.36 -17.26
CA SER A 210 -15.78 -1.75 -17.68
C SER A 210 -16.71 -1.85 -16.48
N SER A 211 -18.03 -1.82 -16.71
CA SER A 211 -19.04 -2.00 -15.65
C SER A 211 -18.92 -3.33 -14.90
N THR A 212 -18.33 -4.35 -15.53
CA THR A 212 -17.98 -5.64 -14.89
C THR A 212 -16.59 -5.67 -14.27
N GLY A 213 -15.74 -4.70 -14.60
CA GLY A 213 -14.35 -4.58 -14.19
C GLY A 213 -13.37 -5.48 -14.95
N ASP A 214 -13.82 -6.31 -15.91
CA ASP A 214 -12.97 -7.28 -16.62
C ASP A 214 -11.97 -6.62 -17.59
N LEU A 215 -12.38 -5.51 -18.18
CA LEU A 215 -11.65 -4.77 -19.20
C LEU A 215 -11.31 -3.37 -18.67
N LEU A 216 -10.19 -2.83 -19.14
CA LEU A 216 -9.75 -1.48 -18.86
C LEU A 216 -9.56 -0.75 -20.20
N LEU A 217 -10.29 0.35 -20.37
CA LEU A 217 -10.10 1.26 -21.50
C LEU A 217 -8.95 2.20 -21.16
N VAL A 218 -7.94 2.21 -22.01
CA VAL A 218 -6.78 3.10 -21.93
C VAL A 218 -6.88 4.15 -23.01
N ILE A 219 -6.82 5.40 -22.56
CA ILE A 219 -6.93 6.58 -23.40
C ILE A 219 -5.63 7.33 -23.25
N SER A 220 -4.83 7.29 -24.30
CA SER A 220 -3.58 8.03 -24.39
C SER A 220 -3.74 9.21 -25.34
N GLY A 221 -2.72 10.07 -25.45
CA GLY A 221 -2.65 11.07 -26.50
C GLY A 221 -2.59 10.51 -27.95
N ALA A 222 -2.58 9.18 -28.13
CA ALA A 222 -2.68 8.57 -29.44
C ALA A 222 -4.07 8.76 -30.05
N SER A 223 -4.19 8.57 -31.36
CA SER A 223 -5.49 8.59 -32.07
C SER A 223 -6.31 7.31 -31.89
N GLN A 224 -5.70 6.27 -31.33
CA GLN A 224 -6.31 4.95 -31.15
C GLN A 224 -6.45 4.67 -29.65
N ALA A 225 -7.63 4.19 -29.26
CA ALA A 225 -7.86 3.70 -27.91
C ALA A 225 -7.45 2.24 -27.85
N LYS A 226 -6.88 1.84 -26.70
CA LYS A 226 -6.56 0.45 -26.41
C LYS A 226 -7.45 -0.05 -25.28
N VAL A 227 -7.97 -1.26 -25.42
CA VAL A 227 -8.63 -1.98 -24.34
C VAL A 227 -7.72 -3.11 -23.91
N ILE A 228 -7.36 -3.08 -22.64
CA ILE A 228 -6.54 -4.10 -22.02
C ILE A 228 -7.37 -4.91 -21.02
N ASP A 229 -6.94 -6.13 -20.79
CA ASP A 229 -7.50 -6.95 -19.73
C ASP A 229 -7.09 -6.48 -18.36
N ARG A 230 -7.80 -7.00 -17.37
CA ARG A 230 -7.44 -6.99 -15.95
C ARG A 230 -5.97 -7.35 -15.66
N ASP A 231 -5.35 -8.16 -16.51
CA ASP A 231 -3.95 -8.57 -16.39
C ASP A 231 -3.01 -7.77 -17.31
N GLY A 232 -3.53 -6.82 -18.11
CA GLY A 232 -2.71 -5.97 -18.97
C GLY A 232 -2.40 -6.54 -20.35
N PHE A 233 -3.05 -7.63 -20.76
CA PHE A 233 -3.00 -8.08 -22.15
C PHE A 233 -3.87 -7.20 -23.03
N GLU A 234 -3.37 -6.80 -24.20
CA GLU A 234 -4.13 -6.02 -25.16
C GLU A 234 -5.17 -6.92 -25.85
N LYS A 235 -6.46 -6.57 -25.71
CA LYS A 235 -7.55 -7.27 -26.38
C LYS A 235 -8.04 -6.56 -27.62
N LEU A 236 -8.04 -5.23 -27.59
CA LEU A 236 -8.57 -4.41 -28.66
C LEU A 236 -7.72 -3.16 -28.85
N GLU A 237 -7.47 -2.84 -30.12
CA GLU A 237 -6.96 -1.54 -30.54
C GLU A 237 -7.93 -0.98 -31.59
N THR A 238 -8.44 0.23 -31.38
CA THR A 238 -9.35 0.85 -32.35
C THR A 238 -8.59 1.24 -33.62
N VAL A 239 -9.26 1.16 -34.77
CA VAL A 239 -8.67 1.58 -36.04
C VAL A 239 -8.38 3.09 -36.06
N LYS A 240 -7.23 3.47 -36.61
CA LYS A 240 -6.89 4.87 -36.88
C LYS A 240 -7.71 5.41 -38.07
N GLY A 241 -8.23 6.62 -37.93
CA GLY A 241 -8.92 7.32 -39.02
C GLY A 241 -7.98 7.80 -40.11
N ASP A 242 -8.51 7.91 -41.33
CA ASP A 242 -7.80 8.59 -42.41
C ASP A 242 -7.77 10.10 -42.15
N MET A 243 -6.57 10.65 -42.00
CA MET A 243 -6.33 12.05 -41.67
C MET A 243 -6.65 13.00 -42.83
N TYR A 244 -6.66 12.52 -44.07
CA TYR A 244 -6.85 13.36 -45.26
C TYR A 244 -8.31 13.59 -45.63
N ILE A 245 -9.23 12.83 -45.02
CA ILE A 245 -10.67 12.99 -45.26
C ILE A 245 -11.20 14.12 -44.38
N THR A 246 -11.86 15.09 -45.01
CA THR A 246 -12.43 16.26 -44.31
C THR A 246 -13.71 15.94 -43.56
N ASP A 247 -14.57 15.09 -44.12
CA ASP A 247 -15.81 14.65 -43.46
C ASP A 247 -15.56 13.48 -42.51
N GLN A 248 -15.69 13.77 -41.22
CA GLN A 248 -15.49 12.79 -40.16
C GLN A 248 -16.47 11.63 -40.16
N ALA A 249 -17.63 11.75 -40.83
CA ALA A 249 -18.54 10.61 -40.96
C ALA A 249 -17.98 9.50 -41.87
N ARG A 250 -17.03 9.82 -42.76
CA ARG A 250 -16.42 8.87 -43.68
C ARG A 250 -15.15 8.22 -43.11
N THR A 251 -14.62 8.73 -42.01
CA THR A 251 -13.41 8.18 -41.37
C THR A 251 -13.80 7.07 -40.40
N LYS A 252 -13.12 5.91 -40.48
CA LYS A 252 -13.46 4.75 -39.64
C LYS A 252 -13.15 4.96 -38.16
N GLY A 253 -12.04 5.64 -37.86
CA GLY A 253 -11.66 6.02 -36.51
C GLY A 253 -11.20 7.46 -36.38
N HIS A 254 -10.68 7.81 -35.20
CA HIS A 254 -10.25 9.18 -34.92
C HIS A 254 -9.02 9.57 -35.73
N THR A 255 -8.97 10.83 -36.15
CA THR A 255 -7.86 11.37 -36.94
C THR A 255 -6.84 12.13 -36.10
N ALA A 256 -7.21 12.53 -34.88
CA ALA A 256 -6.36 13.25 -33.94
C ALA A 256 -6.28 12.52 -32.58
N GLY A 257 -5.43 13.00 -31.68
CA GLY A 257 -5.23 12.42 -30.35
C GLY A 257 -6.52 12.40 -29.51
N LEU A 258 -6.66 11.37 -28.68
CA LEU A 258 -7.78 11.22 -27.78
C LEU A 258 -7.65 12.13 -26.55
N LEU A 259 -8.80 12.54 -26.01
CA LEU A 259 -8.88 13.45 -24.87
C LEU A 259 -9.50 12.74 -23.66
N ALA A 260 -10.64 12.07 -23.84
CA ALA A 260 -11.36 11.36 -22.81
C ALA A 260 -12.13 10.17 -23.40
N GLY A 261 -12.74 9.39 -22.51
CA GLY A 261 -13.57 8.25 -22.90
C GLY A 261 -13.94 7.40 -21.71
N LEU A 262 -14.99 6.61 -21.92
CA LEU A 262 -15.73 5.95 -20.86
C LEU A 262 -16.37 4.68 -21.40
N TRP A 263 -16.48 3.65 -20.56
CA TRP A 263 -17.38 2.55 -20.83
C TRP A 263 -18.83 3.00 -20.65
N ASN A 264 -19.73 2.43 -21.44
CA ASN A 264 -21.16 2.56 -21.17
C ASN A 264 -21.48 1.88 -19.81
N PRO A 265 -22.16 2.56 -18.88
CA PRO A 265 -22.42 2.01 -17.55
C PRO A 265 -23.37 0.80 -17.58
N VAL A 266 -24.24 0.70 -18.58
CA VAL A 266 -25.26 -0.36 -18.70
C VAL A 266 -24.82 -1.44 -19.68
N ILE A 267 -24.35 -1.04 -20.87
CA ILE A 267 -23.97 -1.98 -21.92
C ILE A 267 -22.47 -2.26 -21.81
N LYS A 268 -22.11 -3.49 -21.43
CA LYS A 268 -20.71 -3.90 -21.24
C LYS A 268 -19.86 -3.77 -22.51
N GLU A 269 -20.48 -3.95 -23.67
CA GLU A 269 -19.82 -4.10 -24.96
C GLU A 269 -19.42 -2.74 -25.57
N GLU A 270 -20.03 -1.66 -25.10
CA GLU A 270 -19.89 -0.35 -25.69
C GLU A 270 -18.98 0.55 -24.86
N PHE A 271 -18.10 1.26 -25.55
CA PHE A 271 -17.34 2.34 -24.96
C PHE A 271 -17.32 3.55 -25.89
N LEU A 272 -16.98 4.69 -25.32
CA LEU A 272 -16.96 5.97 -25.98
C LEU A 272 -15.57 6.57 -25.90
N THR A 273 -15.16 7.24 -26.97
CA THR A 273 -13.92 7.99 -27.03
C THR A 273 -14.17 9.39 -27.60
N THR A 274 -13.42 10.36 -27.12
CA THR A 274 -13.41 11.73 -27.64
C THR A 274 -12.02 12.08 -28.16
N SER A 275 -11.98 12.90 -29.20
CA SER A 275 -10.73 13.31 -29.84
C SER A 275 -10.71 14.81 -30.11
N ALA A 276 -9.49 15.33 -30.24
CA ALA A 276 -9.25 16.69 -30.72
C ALA A 276 -9.78 16.95 -32.15
N ASP A 277 -10.18 15.90 -32.89
CA ASP A 277 -10.82 16.04 -34.21
C ASP A 277 -12.23 16.67 -34.17
N GLY A 278 -12.79 16.87 -32.98
CA GLY A 278 -14.12 17.46 -32.75
C GLY A 278 -15.25 16.43 -32.74
N THR A 279 -14.90 15.14 -32.64
CA THR A 279 -15.87 14.06 -32.65
C THR A 279 -15.86 13.26 -31.36
N VAL A 280 -17.03 12.74 -31.05
CA VAL A 280 -17.24 11.72 -30.04
C VAL A 280 -17.72 10.47 -30.77
N ARG A 281 -17.03 9.35 -30.55
CA ARG A 281 -17.32 8.09 -31.22
C ARG A 281 -17.69 7.03 -30.20
N THR A 282 -18.71 6.27 -30.51
CA THR A 282 -19.03 5.04 -29.79
C THR A 282 -18.47 3.86 -30.55
N TRP A 283 -17.97 2.89 -29.80
CA TRP A 283 -17.32 1.69 -30.29
C TRP A 283 -17.98 0.48 -29.67
N ASP A 284 -18.08 -0.57 -30.47
CA ASP A 284 -18.44 -1.90 -30.00
C ASP A 284 -17.16 -2.73 -29.86
N PHE A 285 -16.99 -3.32 -28.68
CA PHE A 285 -15.86 -4.17 -28.35
C PHE A 285 -15.84 -5.45 -29.19
N TYR A 286 -16.99 -6.09 -29.44
CA TYR A 286 -17.05 -7.37 -30.14
C TYR A 286 -16.88 -7.24 -31.65
N GLU A 287 -17.16 -6.09 -32.24
CA GLU A 287 -16.87 -5.80 -33.65
C GLU A 287 -15.37 -5.60 -33.93
N GLY A 288 -14.52 -5.67 -32.90
CA GLY A 288 -13.07 -5.59 -33.05
C GLY A 288 -12.57 -4.19 -33.41
N GLY A 289 -13.35 -3.14 -33.11
CA GLY A 289 -12.90 -1.74 -33.24
C GLY A 289 -12.55 -1.31 -34.67
N LYS A 290 -13.03 -2.05 -35.68
CA LYS A 290 -12.73 -1.80 -37.10
C LYS A 290 -13.39 -0.52 -37.63
N GLN A 291 -14.53 -0.17 -37.05
CA GLN A 291 -15.31 1.03 -37.35
C GLN A 291 -16.00 1.50 -36.08
N HIS A 292 -16.32 2.78 -36.03
CA HIS A 292 -17.17 3.33 -34.99
C HIS A 292 -18.64 2.95 -35.25
N LYS A 293 -19.40 2.70 -34.18
CA LYS A 293 -20.84 2.39 -34.24
C LYS A 293 -21.66 3.64 -34.51
N GLN A 294 -21.34 4.72 -33.80
CA GLN A 294 -22.00 6.01 -33.97
C GLN A 294 -21.01 7.16 -33.82
N ILE A 295 -21.31 8.24 -34.53
CA ILE A 295 -20.53 9.48 -34.48
C ILE A 295 -21.41 10.64 -34.03
N ILE A 296 -20.86 11.45 -33.13
CA ILE A 296 -21.40 12.71 -32.64
C ILE A 296 -20.41 13.80 -33.02
N LYS A 297 -20.87 14.82 -33.74
CA LYS A 297 -20.04 15.94 -34.19
C LYS A 297 -20.31 17.16 -33.30
N CYS A 298 -19.33 17.55 -32.49
CA CYS A 298 -19.45 18.73 -31.63
C CYS A 298 -19.16 19.99 -32.47
N ARG A 299 -20.09 20.95 -32.45
CA ARG A 299 -20.01 22.17 -33.26
C ARG A 299 -20.18 23.43 -32.41
N ALA A 300 -19.37 24.45 -32.71
CA ALA A 300 -19.47 25.81 -32.17
C ALA A 300 -20.73 26.53 -32.71
N GLN A 301 -20.97 27.76 -32.24
CA GLN A 301 -22.13 28.56 -32.65
C GLN A 301 -22.04 29.00 -34.11
N ASN A 302 -20.83 29.24 -34.59
CA ASN A 302 -20.51 29.52 -36.00
C ASN A 302 -20.49 28.26 -36.89
N GLY A 303 -20.80 27.07 -36.34
CA GLY A 303 -20.80 25.82 -37.09
C GLY A 303 -19.42 25.18 -37.30
N LEU A 304 -18.35 25.77 -36.76
CA LEU A 304 -17.00 25.18 -36.78
C LEU A 304 -16.91 23.96 -35.86
N LYS A 305 -15.92 23.09 -36.11
CA LYS A 305 -15.61 21.95 -35.24
C LYS A 305 -15.02 22.43 -33.92
N VAL A 306 -15.40 21.79 -32.82
CA VAL A 306 -14.83 22.05 -31.48
C VAL A 306 -14.48 20.72 -30.82
N SER A 307 -13.32 20.64 -30.20
CA SER A 307 -12.84 19.48 -29.46
C SER A 307 -13.66 19.28 -28.17
N PRO A 308 -14.27 18.09 -27.97
CA PRO A 308 -14.83 17.69 -26.68
C PRO A 308 -13.73 17.19 -25.74
N THR A 309 -13.39 17.98 -24.73
CA THR A 309 -12.31 17.72 -23.77
C THR A 309 -12.73 16.77 -22.66
N ALA A 310 -13.97 16.87 -22.19
CA ALA A 310 -14.54 16.00 -21.17
C ALA A 310 -15.83 15.36 -21.65
N VAL A 311 -16.08 14.13 -21.22
CA VAL A 311 -17.30 13.39 -21.56
C VAL A 311 -17.74 12.53 -20.40
N ASN A 312 -19.05 12.36 -20.25
CA ASN A 312 -19.59 11.38 -19.32
C ASN A 312 -20.93 10.83 -19.80
N TYR A 313 -21.23 9.59 -19.45
CA TYR A 313 -22.54 8.99 -19.61
C TYR A 313 -23.42 9.33 -18.42
N ASN A 314 -24.70 9.54 -18.67
CA ASN A 314 -25.69 9.41 -17.61
C ASN A 314 -25.73 7.96 -17.12
N ARG A 315 -26.18 7.72 -15.88
CA ARG A 315 -26.26 6.40 -15.24
C ARG A 315 -27.07 5.38 -16.05
N GLU A 316 -28.09 5.83 -16.77
CA GLU A 316 -28.87 4.97 -17.68
C GLU A 316 -28.16 4.62 -19.01
N GLY A 317 -27.04 5.25 -19.33
CA GLY A 317 -26.31 5.04 -20.60
C GLY A 317 -26.97 5.66 -21.84
N LYS A 318 -28.11 6.35 -21.71
CA LYS A 318 -28.90 6.89 -22.85
C LYS A 318 -28.49 8.30 -23.30
N VAL A 319 -27.93 9.09 -22.39
CA VAL A 319 -27.56 10.48 -22.62
C VAL A 319 -26.07 10.64 -22.34
N ILE A 320 -25.38 11.36 -23.20
CA ILE A 320 -23.98 11.75 -23.02
C ILE A 320 -23.91 13.25 -22.82
N ALA A 321 -23.12 13.69 -21.86
CA ALA A 321 -22.71 15.08 -21.75
C ALA A 321 -21.29 15.25 -22.29
N CYS A 322 -21.12 16.21 -23.18
CA CYS A 322 -19.84 16.59 -23.77
C CYS A 322 -19.50 18.02 -23.37
N GLY A 323 -18.33 18.22 -22.78
CA GLY A 323 -17.75 19.53 -22.50
C GLY A 323 -16.77 19.88 -23.60
N CYS A 324 -17.01 20.99 -24.27
CA CYS A 324 -16.23 21.43 -25.41
C CYS A 324 -15.20 22.48 -24.99
N ALA A 325 -14.09 22.57 -25.73
CA ALA A 325 -13.02 23.54 -25.49
C ALA A 325 -13.46 25.01 -25.68
N ASP A 326 -14.59 25.26 -26.34
CA ASP A 326 -15.20 26.59 -26.47
C ASP A 326 -16.01 27.02 -25.23
N GLY A 327 -15.99 26.23 -24.16
CA GLY A 327 -16.79 26.45 -22.95
C GLY A 327 -18.26 26.06 -23.09
N SER A 328 -18.65 25.43 -24.21
CA SER A 328 -20.00 24.93 -24.40
C SER A 328 -20.19 23.55 -23.80
N LEU A 329 -21.39 23.31 -23.28
CA LEU A 329 -21.83 22.04 -22.71
C LEU A 329 -22.96 21.49 -23.58
N GLN A 330 -22.76 20.31 -24.15
CA GLN A 330 -23.66 19.71 -25.14
C GLN A 330 -24.12 18.33 -24.65
N LEU A 331 -25.43 18.14 -24.52
CA LEU A 331 -26.04 16.86 -24.14
C LEU A 331 -26.62 16.19 -25.38
N TRP A 332 -26.25 14.94 -25.60
CA TRP A 332 -26.65 14.12 -26.74
C TRP A 332 -27.48 12.95 -26.24
N ASP A 333 -28.66 12.75 -26.83
CA ASP A 333 -29.55 11.63 -26.53
C ASP A 333 -29.52 10.67 -27.73
N PHE A 334 -29.18 9.41 -27.49
CA PHE A 334 -29.08 8.40 -28.54
C PHE A 334 -30.42 8.04 -29.19
N ARG A 335 -31.54 8.33 -28.53
CA ARG A 335 -32.87 8.13 -29.10
C ARG A 335 -33.18 9.15 -30.20
N LYS A 336 -32.45 10.26 -30.24
CA LYS A 336 -32.59 11.31 -31.25
C LYS A 336 -31.47 11.18 -32.28
N SER A 337 -31.70 11.76 -33.45
CA SER A 337 -30.67 11.82 -34.49
C SER A 337 -29.44 12.56 -33.96
N SER A 338 -28.24 11.99 -34.13
CA SER A 338 -26.96 12.58 -33.68
C SER A 338 -26.48 13.75 -34.54
N VAL A 339 -27.41 14.43 -35.22
CA VAL A 339 -27.14 15.63 -36.03
C VAL A 339 -27.07 16.88 -35.17
N ALA A 340 -27.86 16.96 -34.10
CA ALA A 340 -27.89 18.11 -33.20
C ALA A 340 -27.99 17.68 -31.72
N PRO A 341 -27.41 18.45 -30.78
CA PRO A 341 -27.51 18.14 -29.37
C PRO A 341 -28.96 18.25 -28.89
N ALA A 342 -29.36 17.35 -27.99
CA ALA A 342 -30.69 17.33 -27.40
C ALA A 342 -30.91 18.53 -26.46
N LYS A 343 -29.88 18.91 -25.71
CA LYS A 343 -29.82 20.13 -24.89
C LYS A 343 -28.41 20.72 -24.99
N GLN A 344 -28.26 22.03 -24.92
CA GLN A 344 -26.96 22.68 -25.01
C GLN A 344 -26.95 24.02 -24.30
N ILE A 345 -25.81 24.37 -23.71
CA ILE A 345 -25.54 25.70 -23.14
C ILE A 345 -24.21 26.17 -23.73
N ARG A 346 -24.26 27.24 -24.53
CA ARG A 346 -23.09 27.70 -25.31
C ARG A 346 -22.07 28.46 -24.46
N LYS A 347 -22.52 29.12 -23.41
CA LYS A 347 -21.70 29.91 -22.48
C LYS A 347 -21.75 29.29 -21.09
N ALA A 348 -21.53 27.98 -21.00
CA ALA A 348 -21.54 27.30 -19.70
C ALA A 348 -20.33 27.74 -18.88
N HIS A 349 -19.16 27.77 -19.52
CA HIS A 349 -17.89 28.23 -19.00
C HIS A 349 -17.28 29.30 -19.91
N LEU A 350 -16.19 29.93 -19.48
CA LEU A 350 -15.35 30.73 -20.38
C LEU A 350 -14.80 29.84 -21.52
N PRO A 351 -14.35 30.41 -22.66
CA PRO A 351 -13.84 29.64 -23.80
C PRO A 351 -12.46 29.03 -23.51
N VAL A 352 -12.45 28.14 -22.52
CA VAL A 352 -11.33 27.37 -21.99
C VAL A 352 -11.86 25.95 -21.77
N GLU A 353 -10.96 24.98 -21.71
CA GLU A 353 -11.28 23.56 -21.61
C GLU A 353 -12.10 23.24 -20.34
N ILE A 354 -13.12 22.40 -20.52
CA ILE A 354 -13.86 21.77 -19.42
C ILE A 354 -13.07 20.51 -19.05
N THR A 355 -12.58 20.44 -17.81
CA THR A 355 -11.67 19.39 -17.35
C THR A 355 -12.40 18.13 -16.94
N SER A 356 -13.59 18.26 -16.35
CA SER A 356 -14.40 17.12 -15.95
C SER A 356 -15.90 17.41 -15.98
N ILE A 357 -16.64 16.34 -16.20
CA ILE A 357 -18.09 16.30 -16.15
C ILE A 357 -18.49 15.07 -15.34
N CYS A 358 -19.39 15.24 -14.39
CA CYS A 358 -19.91 14.14 -13.59
C CYS A 358 -21.44 14.23 -13.53
N PHE A 359 -22.13 13.12 -13.82
CA PHE A 359 -23.54 13.00 -13.49
C PHE A 359 -23.70 12.54 -12.05
N SER A 360 -24.68 13.12 -11.35
CA SER A 360 -25.11 12.60 -10.05
C SER A 360 -25.56 11.14 -10.19
N HIS A 361 -25.47 10.38 -9.11
CA HIS A 361 -25.92 8.98 -9.03
C HIS A 361 -27.43 8.84 -9.22
N ILE A 362 -28.22 9.81 -8.76
CA ILE A 362 -29.67 9.92 -8.99
C ILE A 362 -29.95 10.35 -10.45
N GLY A 363 -29.09 11.18 -11.05
CA GLY A 363 -29.17 11.59 -12.45
C GLY A 363 -29.90 12.92 -12.72
N ASP A 364 -30.35 13.61 -11.67
CA ASP A 364 -31.03 14.91 -11.79
C ASP A 364 -30.06 16.08 -11.96
N HIS A 365 -28.81 15.92 -11.49
CA HIS A 365 -27.81 16.97 -11.55
C HIS A 365 -26.58 16.56 -12.37
N LEU A 366 -25.96 17.58 -12.96
CA LEU A 366 -24.71 17.46 -13.69
C LEU A 366 -23.72 18.49 -13.16
N LEU A 367 -22.53 18.03 -12.81
CA LEU A 367 -21.43 18.85 -12.33
C LEU A 367 -20.43 19.06 -13.45
N THR A 368 -19.97 20.31 -13.61
CA THR A 368 -18.89 20.64 -14.54
C THR A 368 -17.77 21.40 -13.84
N ARG A 369 -16.54 21.07 -14.24
CA ARG A 369 -15.31 21.72 -13.80
C ARG A 369 -14.55 22.22 -15.01
N SER A 370 -13.98 23.42 -14.94
CA SER A 370 -13.22 24.00 -16.04
C SER A 370 -11.92 24.64 -15.57
N CYS A 371 -11.00 24.80 -16.52
CA CYS A 371 -9.77 25.57 -16.37
C CYS A 371 -10.01 27.08 -16.18
N ASP A 372 -11.27 27.55 -16.28
CA ASP A 372 -11.68 28.90 -15.88
C ASP A 372 -11.78 29.10 -14.35
N GLU A 373 -11.30 28.11 -13.59
CA GLU A 373 -11.30 28.08 -12.13
C GLU A 373 -12.70 28.06 -11.51
N SER A 374 -13.72 27.75 -12.29
CA SER A 374 -15.09 27.59 -11.81
C SER A 374 -15.52 26.13 -11.73
N MET A 375 -16.48 25.88 -10.85
CA MET A 375 -17.23 24.62 -10.77
C MET A 375 -18.71 24.96 -10.73
N LYS A 376 -19.49 24.35 -11.62
CA LYS A 376 -20.92 24.66 -11.78
C LYS A 376 -21.78 23.41 -11.65
N LEU A 377 -22.94 23.58 -11.02
CA LEU A 377 -23.99 22.58 -10.96
C LEU A 377 -25.11 22.94 -11.91
N TRP A 378 -25.59 21.95 -12.64
CA TRP A 378 -26.67 22.09 -13.62
C TRP A 378 -27.79 21.13 -13.28
N ASP A 379 -29.03 21.60 -13.36
CA ASP A 379 -30.20 20.73 -13.36
C ASP A 379 -30.42 20.17 -14.77
N VAL A 380 -30.41 18.85 -14.90
CA VAL A 380 -30.60 18.16 -16.18
C VAL A 380 -32.02 18.37 -16.70
N ARG A 381 -33.02 18.55 -15.82
CA ARG A 381 -34.41 18.82 -16.21
C ARG A 381 -34.54 20.25 -16.73
N ASN A 382 -34.13 21.24 -15.94
CA ASN A 382 -34.11 22.66 -16.29
C ASN A 382 -32.72 23.13 -16.77
N PHE A 383 -32.32 22.67 -17.94
CA PHE A 383 -30.97 22.91 -18.49
C PHE A 383 -30.86 24.25 -19.23
N LYS A 384 -30.99 25.36 -18.51
CA LYS A 384 -30.87 26.73 -19.06
C LYS A 384 -29.76 27.53 -18.38
N GLU A 385 -29.71 27.47 -17.06
CA GLU A 385 -28.79 28.22 -16.21
C GLU A 385 -28.18 27.29 -15.16
N SER A 386 -27.04 27.69 -14.61
CA SER A 386 -26.39 26.96 -13.53
C SER A 386 -27.14 27.19 -12.22
N VAL A 387 -27.43 26.12 -11.49
CA VAL A 387 -28.08 26.19 -10.16
C VAL A 387 -27.14 26.86 -9.16
N HIS A 388 -25.87 26.42 -9.17
CA HIS A 388 -24.83 26.94 -8.30
C HIS A 388 -23.53 27.11 -9.09
N GLU A 389 -22.75 28.11 -8.70
CA GLU A 389 -21.43 28.42 -9.28
C GLU A 389 -20.46 28.75 -8.15
N ILE A 390 -19.30 28.07 -8.16
CA ILE A 390 -18.15 28.38 -7.30
C ILE A 390 -17.02 28.87 -8.18
N LYS A 391 -16.32 29.92 -7.74
CA LYS A 391 -15.14 30.49 -8.40
C LYS A 391 -13.90 30.37 -7.50
N ASN A 392 -12.74 30.79 -8.01
CA ASN A 392 -11.45 30.79 -7.31
C ASN A 392 -10.93 29.38 -6.97
N LEU A 393 -11.24 28.41 -7.84
CA LEU A 393 -10.78 27.04 -7.69
C LEU A 393 -9.68 26.75 -8.72
N TYR A 394 -8.46 27.18 -8.41
CA TYR A 394 -7.30 27.10 -9.30
C TYR A 394 -7.03 25.68 -9.85
N THR A 395 -6.83 25.59 -11.16
CA THR A 395 -6.53 24.34 -11.88
C THR A 395 -5.43 24.56 -12.90
N ARG A 396 -4.37 23.76 -12.81
CA ARG A 396 -3.28 23.75 -13.80
C ARG A 396 -3.44 22.65 -14.84
N TYR A 397 -3.98 21.50 -14.42
CA TYR A 397 -4.16 20.34 -15.27
C TYR A 397 -5.56 20.33 -15.87
N ASP A 398 -5.61 20.09 -17.17
CA ASP A 398 -6.82 19.88 -17.95
C ASP A 398 -7.55 18.56 -17.61
N THR A 399 -6.92 17.68 -16.82
CA THR A 399 -7.47 16.41 -16.34
C THR A 399 -8.04 16.49 -14.93
N THR A 400 -8.18 17.68 -14.35
CA THR A 400 -8.65 17.83 -12.96
C THR A 400 -10.10 17.40 -12.79
N ASP A 401 -10.36 16.48 -11.85
CA ASP A 401 -11.69 15.91 -11.64
C ASP A 401 -12.50 16.60 -10.53
N ALA A 402 -13.81 16.62 -10.77
CA ALA A 402 -14.83 16.89 -9.77
C ALA A 402 -15.86 15.75 -9.80
N ILE A 403 -16.19 15.21 -8.62
CA ILE A 403 -17.00 13.99 -8.49
C ILE A 403 -18.09 14.17 -7.44
N PHE A 404 -19.21 13.48 -7.64
CA PHE A 404 -20.22 13.33 -6.59
C PHE A 404 -19.81 12.25 -5.59
N SER A 405 -20.25 12.42 -4.34
CA SER A 405 -20.26 11.34 -3.37
C SER A 405 -21.24 10.26 -3.80
N PRO A 406 -21.06 9.00 -3.37
CA PRO A 406 -21.94 7.90 -3.74
C PRO A 406 -23.42 8.10 -3.39
N ASN A 407 -23.69 8.94 -2.38
CA ASN A 407 -25.03 9.30 -1.92
C ASN A 407 -25.54 10.64 -2.49
N ASP A 408 -24.80 11.26 -3.43
CA ASP A 408 -25.09 12.58 -4.01
C ASP A 408 -25.21 13.74 -3.01
N ALA A 409 -24.87 13.57 -1.74
CA ALA A 409 -24.95 14.66 -0.77
C ALA A 409 -23.80 15.67 -0.93
N VAL A 410 -22.62 15.19 -1.30
CA VAL A 410 -21.37 15.95 -1.30
C VAL A 410 -20.74 15.94 -2.69
N VAL A 411 -20.07 17.04 -3.04
CA VAL A 411 -19.20 17.14 -4.22
C VAL A 411 -17.77 17.28 -3.77
N ALA A 412 -16.85 16.53 -4.37
CA ALA A 412 -15.43 16.66 -4.15
C ALA A 412 -14.73 17.22 -5.39
N THR A 413 -13.81 18.16 -5.21
CA THR A 413 -12.95 18.69 -6.28
C THR A 413 -11.50 18.78 -5.83
N GLY A 414 -10.58 18.50 -6.75
CA GLY A 414 -9.16 18.76 -6.57
C GLY A 414 -8.82 20.23 -6.84
N LEU A 415 -7.85 20.75 -6.10
CA LEU A 415 -7.24 22.07 -6.31
C LEU A 415 -5.77 21.89 -6.68
N SER A 416 -5.36 22.52 -7.78
CA SER A 416 -3.95 22.65 -8.11
C SER A 416 -3.27 23.69 -7.21
N LEU A 417 -1.95 23.76 -7.26
CA LEU A 417 -1.20 24.74 -6.46
C LEU A 417 -1.03 26.01 -7.27
N ASP A 418 -1.46 27.13 -6.71
CA ASP A 418 -1.11 28.45 -7.22
C ASP A 418 0.25 28.92 -6.64
N LYS A 419 0.82 29.98 -7.23
CA LYS A 419 2.11 30.56 -6.81
C LYS A 419 2.07 30.96 -5.34
N GLY A 420 2.94 30.36 -4.53
CA GLY A 420 3.05 30.62 -3.09
C GLY A 420 2.29 29.65 -2.19
N GLN A 421 1.43 28.78 -2.74
CA GLN A 421 0.84 27.67 -2.00
C GLN A 421 1.76 26.45 -2.04
N LYS A 422 1.88 25.76 -0.91
CA LYS A 422 2.71 24.55 -0.79
C LYS A 422 1.91 23.26 -0.88
N ASN A 423 0.69 23.23 -0.36
CA ASN A 423 -0.08 21.99 -0.21
C ASN A 423 -1.26 21.93 -1.20
N GLY A 424 -1.34 20.84 -1.96
CA GLY A 424 -2.50 20.49 -2.76
C GLY A 424 -3.65 20.06 -1.87
N VAL A 425 -4.86 20.40 -2.29
CA VAL A 425 -6.05 20.34 -1.45
C VAL A 425 -7.20 19.68 -2.21
N VAL A 426 -7.97 18.85 -1.51
CA VAL A 426 -9.30 18.43 -1.96
C VAL A 426 -10.36 19.16 -1.14
N LEU A 427 -11.32 19.74 -1.85
CA LEU A 427 -12.40 20.52 -1.28
C LEU A 427 -13.70 19.74 -1.41
N PHE A 428 -14.47 19.69 -0.33
CA PHE A 428 -15.77 19.06 -0.25
C PHE A 428 -16.85 20.11 -0.08
N TYR A 429 -17.85 20.08 -0.95
CA TYR A 429 -18.98 20.98 -0.96
C TYR A 429 -20.28 20.23 -0.76
N ASP A 430 -21.25 20.87 -0.11
CA ASP A 430 -22.62 20.34 -0.05
C ASP A 430 -23.31 20.54 -1.41
N THR A 431 -24.09 19.56 -1.86
CA THR A 431 -24.81 19.67 -3.14
C THR A 431 -25.99 20.63 -3.10
N LYS A 432 -26.63 20.80 -1.94
CA LYS A 432 -27.82 21.65 -1.82
C LYS A 432 -27.48 23.11 -1.62
N THR A 433 -26.50 23.38 -0.75
CA THR A 433 -26.10 24.76 -0.42
C THR A 433 -24.87 25.23 -1.17
N PHE A 434 -24.07 24.31 -1.72
CA PHE A 434 -22.76 24.60 -2.33
C PHE A 434 -21.76 25.29 -1.39
N ASN A 435 -22.00 25.19 -0.08
CA ASN A 435 -21.07 25.64 0.95
C ASN A 435 -19.92 24.65 1.12
N LEU A 436 -18.74 25.18 1.45
CA LEU A 436 -17.57 24.37 1.76
C LEU A 436 -17.79 23.63 3.08
N ILE A 437 -17.85 22.30 3.03
CA ILE A 437 -17.97 21.45 4.21
C ILE A 437 -16.59 21.22 4.83
N ARG A 438 -15.64 20.79 3.99
CA ARG A 438 -14.33 20.35 4.48
C ARG A 438 -13.23 20.62 3.47
N ARG A 439 -12.06 20.97 3.98
CA ARG A 439 -10.82 21.17 3.25
C ARG A 439 -9.80 20.12 3.70
N MET A 440 -9.39 19.23 2.81
CA MET A 440 -8.36 18.22 3.10
C MET A 440 -7.05 18.58 2.43
N GLN A 441 -5.97 18.68 3.22
CA GLN A 441 -4.62 18.87 2.71
C GLN A 441 -4.00 17.50 2.46
N ILE A 442 -3.45 17.29 1.27
CA ILE A 442 -3.07 15.96 0.80
C ILE A 442 -1.55 15.81 0.79
N THR A 443 -0.90 16.59 -0.06
CA THR A 443 0.55 16.55 -0.27
C THR A 443 1.03 17.95 -0.62
N ASP A 444 2.34 18.12 -0.65
CA ASP A 444 3.06 19.30 -1.13
C ASP A 444 3.01 19.48 -2.67
N SER A 445 1.96 18.98 -3.32
CA SER A 445 1.86 18.89 -4.79
C SER A 445 0.44 18.91 -5.29
N HIS A 446 0.29 19.20 -6.59
CA HIS A 446 -0.99 19.33 -7.27
C HIS A 446 -1.88 18.09 -7.09
N THR A 447 -3.17 18.27 -6.79
CA THR A 447 -4.16 17.18 -6.86
C THR A 447 -4.82 17.20 -8.24
N ILE A 448 -4.78 16.07 -8.93
CA ILE A 448 -5.18 15.99 -10.34
C ILE A 448 -6.45 15.16 -10.46
N LYS A 449 -6.37 13.86 -10.15
CA LYS A 449 -7.49 12.92 -10.30
C LYS A 449 -8.10 12.53 -8.97
N LEU A 450 -9.43 12.40 -8.96
CA LEU A 450 -10.21 11.93 -7.81
C LEU A 450 -11.07 10.76 -8.22
N SER A 451 -11.07 9.71 -7.41
CA SER A 451 -11.99 8.58 -7.55
C SER A 451 -12.57 8.21 -6.20
N TRP A 452 -13.87 8.39 -6.04
CA TRP A 452 -14.61 7.95 -4.86
C TRP A 452 -15.35 6.67 -5.19
N HIS A 453 -14.97 5.57 -4.55
CA HIS A 453 -15.60 4.29 -4.83
C HIS A 453 -16.97 4.17 -4.13
N PRO A 454 -18.05 3.79 -4.85
CA PRO A 454 -19.41 3.79 -4.31
C PRO A 454 -19.66 2.78 -3.20
N LYS A 455 -18.98 1.62 -3.22
CA LYS A 455 -19.23 0.55 -2.24
C LYS A 455 -18.23 0.48 -1.08
N LEU A 456 -17.01 1.00 -1.27
CA LEU A 456 -15.92 0.85 -0.29
C LEU A 456 -15.88 2.04 0.68
N ASN A 457 -16.56 3.14 0.33
CA ASN A 457 -16.38 4.46 0.93
C ASN A 457 -14.90 4.86 1.06
N GLN A 458 -14.18 4.87 -0.06
CA GLN A 458 -12.76 5.24 -0.11
C GLN A 458 -12.57 6.28 -1.19
N ILE A 459 -11.70 7.26 -0.93
CA ILE A 459 -11.32 8.29 -1.88
C ILE A 459 -9.87 8.10 -2.26
N PHE A 460 -9.63 7.87 -3.55
CA PHE A 460 -8.30 7.82 -4.12
C PHE A 460 -8.01 9.14 -4.82
N VAL A 461 -6.84 9.70 -4.53
CA VAL A 461 -6.37 10.98 -5.06
C VAL A 461 -5.03 10.79 -5.76
N GLY A 462 -4.99 11.10 -7.05
CA GLY A 462 -3.76 11.15 -7.84
C GLY A 462 -3.09 12.52 -7.70
N THR A 463 -1.80 12.52 -7.38
CA THR A 463 -1.03 13.75 -7.17
C THR A 463 0.01 13.99 -8.28
N GLY A 464 0.53 15.22 -8.33
CA GLY A 464 1.57 15.64 -9.26
C GLY A 464 2.94 14.98 -9.05
N ASN A 465 3.21 14.43 -7.87
CA ASN A 465 4.48 13.78 -7.52
C ASN A 465 4.53 12.28 -7.87
N GLY A 466 3.51 11.76 -8.55
CA GLY A 466 3.41 10.33 -8.83
C GLY A 466 2.94 9.49 -7.64
N LEU A 467 2.36 10.14 -6.62
CA LEU A 467 1.75 9.47 -5.49
C LEU A 467 0.24 9.31 -5.71
N ILE A 468 -0.30 8.20 -5.22
CA ILE A 468 -1.73 7.99 -5.09
C ILE A 468 -2.02 7.87 -3.61
N LYS A 469 -2.74 8.85 -3.06
CA LYS A 469 -3.21 8.80 -1.69
C LYS A 469 -4.60 8.19 -1.63
N CYS A 470 -4.81 7.24 -0.72
CA CYS A 470 -6.11 6.66 -0.44
C CYS A 470 -6.54 7.05 0.97
N TYR A 471 -7.68 7.71 1.05
CA TYR A 471 -8.35 8.07 2.29
C TYR A 471 -9.50 7.09 2.55
N TYR A 472 -9.53 6.57 3.77
CA TYR A 472 -10.53 5.63 4.23
C TYR A 472 -10.83 5.89 5.71
N ASP A 473 -11.95 5.37 6.16
CA ASP A 473 -12.33 5.34 7.56
C ASP A 473 -12.37 3.88 8.03
N GLU A 474 -11.82 3.59 9.21
CA GLU A 474 -11.70 2.19 9.66
C GLU A 474 -13.07 1.57 9.98
N ARG A 475 -14.02 2.40 10.44
CA ARG A 475 -15.36 1.94 10.82
C ARG A 475 -16.31 1.87 9.62
N LYS A 476 -16.27 2.87 8.73
CA LYS A 476 -17.21 3.01 7.60
C LYS A 476 -16.70 2.37 6.31
N SER A 477 -15.39 2.34 6.08
CA SER A 477 -14.83 1.80 4.84
C SER A 477 -14.63 0.29 4.93
N LEU A 478 -15.08 -0.41 3.90
CA LEU A 478 -14.96 -1.87 3.80
C LEU A 478 -13.95 -2.22 2.72
N ARG A 479 -13.17 -3.29 2.94
CA ARG A 479 -12.24 -3.89 1.94
C ARG A 479 -11.29 -2.85 1.30
N GLY A 480 -10.84 -3.08 0.07
CA GLY A 480 -9.93 -2.18 -0.64
C GLY A 480 -8.63 -1.98 0.15
N ALA A 481 -8.23 -0.72 0.35
CA ALA A 481 -6.97 -0.39 1.03
C ALA A 481 -6.83 -0.98 2.44
N THR A 482 -7.94 -1.20 3.18
CA THR A 482 -7.89 -1.79 4.53
C THR A 482 -7.31 -3.21 4.53
N LEU A 483 -7.44 -3.95 3.43
CA LEU A 483 -6.89 -5.30 3.28
C LEU A 483 -5.36 -5.30 3.18
N CYS A 484 -4.77 -4.24 2.63
CA CYS A 484 -3.33 -4.13 2.44
C CYS A 484 -2.62 -3.66 3.70
N VAL A 485 -3.24 -2.75 4.45
CA VAL A 485 -2.63 -2.12 5.65
C VAL A 485 -2.31 -3.14 6.72
N ILE A 486 -3.18 -4.13 6.90
CA ILE A 486 -3.02 -5.18 7.92
C ILE A 486 -1.95 -6.23 7.50
N LYS A 487 -1.66 -6.35 6.19
CA LYS A 487 -0.77 -7.40 5.68
C LYS A 487 0.69 -7.04 5.85
N HIS A 488 1.38 -7.79 6.70
CA HIS A 488 2.83 -7.72 6.78
C HIS A 488 3.49 -8.35 5.56
N HIS A 489 4.43 -7.62 4.96
CA HIS A 489 5.20 -8.09 3.82
C HIS A 489 5.98 -9.37 4.14
N ARG A 490 5.70 -10.46 3.41
CA ARG A 490 6.43 -11.73 3.53
C ARG A 490 7.33 -11.89 2.32
N LYS A 491 8.65 -12.02 2.55
CA LYS A 491 9.62 -12.27 1.48
C LYS A 491 9.25 -13.57 0.76
N ALA A 492 9.01 -13.48 -0.56
CA ALA A 492 8.75 -14.64 -1.39
C ALA A 492 9.92 -15.64 -1.29
N GLN A 493 9.61 -16.88 -0.90
CA GLN A 493 10.57 -17.97 -0.91
C GLN A 493 10.65 -18.51 -2.33
N HIS A 494 11.69 -18.17 -3.08
CA HIS A 494 11.97 -18.85 -4.34
C HIS A 494 12.42 -20.27 -4.04
N SER A 495 11.49 -21.23 -4.08
CA SER A 495 11.86 -22.64 -4.10
C SER A 495 12.41 -22.96 -5.49
N GLU A 496 13.73 -22.93 -5.65
CA GLU A 496 14.39 -23.47 -6.83
C GLU A 496 14.21 -25.00 -6.83
N ILE A 497 13.12 -25.48 -7.41
CA ILE A 497 12.92 -26.91 -7.66
C ILE A 497 13.69 -27.23 -8.94
N VAL A 498 14.98 -27.49 -8.81
CA VAL A 498 15.79 -28.04 -9.91
C VAL A 498 15.42 -29.52 -10.05
N SER A 499 14.48 -29.83 -10.94
CA SER A 499 14.14 -31.21 -11.31
C SER A 499 15.20 -31.77 -12.26
N SER A 500 16.37 -32.16 -11.74
CA SER A 500 17.28 -33.00 -12.52
C SER A 500 16.84 -34.46 -12.36
N GLN A 501 16.60 -35.14 -13.49
CA GLN A 501 16.30 -36.57 -13.50
C GLN A 501 17.55 -37.34 -13.01
N GLN A 502 17.37 -38.22 -12.02
CA GLN A 502 18.45 -39.05 -11.50
C GLN A 502 18.57 -40.32 -12.35
N ILE A 503 19.73 -40.50 -12.99
CA ILE A 503 20.04 -41.72 -13.75
C ILE A 503 20.71 -42.69 -12.77
N ILE A 504 20.03 -43.79 -12.43
CA ILE A 504 20.52 -44.79 -11.49
C ILE A 504 21.34 -45.84 -12.26
N THR A 505 22.65 -45.90 -12.01
CA THR A 505 23.53 -46.96 -12.50
C THR A 505 23.75 -48.01 -11.41
N PRO A 506 23.24 -49.25 -11.55
CA PRO A 506 23.20 -50.24 -10.46
C PRO A 506 24.58 -50.80 -10.07
N HIS A 507 25.57 -50.74 -10.97
CA HIS A 507 26.91 -51.30 -10.77
C HIS A 507 28.04 -50.25 -10.76
N ALA A 508 27.73 -48.96 -10.64
CA ALA A 508 28.76 -47.95 -10.54
C ALA A 508 29.55 -48.08 -9.24
N LEU A 509 30.88 -47.92 -9.33
CA LEU A 509 31.74 -47.82 -8.15
C LEU A 509 31.23 -46.71 -7.21
N PRO A 510 31.45 -46.81 -5.89
CA PRO A 510 30.99 -45.81 -4.92
C PRO A 510 31.37 -44.36 -5.27
N LEU A 511 32.51 -44.17 -5.95
CA LEU A 511 32.99 -42.86 -6.39
C LEU A 511 32.15 -42.25 -7.54
N PHE A 512 31.53 -43.09 -8.38
CA PHE A 512 30.70 -42.69 -9.53
C PHE A 512 29.19 -42.79 -9.25
N ARG A 513 28.82 -43.27 -8.06
CA ARG A 513 27.43 -43.38 -7.65
C ARG A 513 26.94 -42.01 -7.21
N GLN A 514 26.00 -41.43 -7.95
CA GLN A 514 25.40 -40.16 -7.57
C GLN A 514 24.75 -40.27 -6.19
N GLU A 515 25.10 -39.36 -5.25
CA GLU A 515 24.49 -39.34 -3.91
C GLU A 515 22.96 -39.26 -4.02
N ARG A 516 22.25 -39.99 -3.15
CA ARG A 516 20.78 -39.89 -3.06
C ARG A 516 20.38 -38.46 -2.72
N ARG A 517 19.47 -37.87 -3.51
CA ARG A 517 18.94 -36.53 -3.25
C ARG A 517 18.39 -36.43 -1.82
N LYS A 518 18.86 -35.44 -1.07
CA LYS A 518 18.31 -35.04 0.23
C LYS A 518 17.35 -33.87 0.02
N THR A 519 16.45 -33.63 0.97
CA THR A 519 15.60 -32.43 0.98
C THR A 519 16.47 -31.16 0.85
N SER A 520 16.05 -30.18 0.05
CA SER A 520 16.77 -28.90 -0.18
C SER A 520 17.33 -28.28 1.11
N ARG A 521 16.54 -28.30 2.20
CA ARG A 521 16.98 -27.81 3.52
C ARG A 521 18.23 -28.51 4.08
N LYS A 522 18.27 -29.85 4.04
CA LYS A 522 19.42 -30.64 4.53
C LYS A 522 20.65 -30.49 3.63
N GLN A 523 20.43 -30.27 2.35
CA GLN A 523 21.52 -30.02 1.40
C GLN A 523 22.12 -28.63 1.65
N MET A 524 21.30 -27.60 1.80
CA MET A 524 21.76 -26.26 2.18
C MET A 524 22.49 -26.25 3.52
N GLU A 525 22.01 -26.99 4.52
CA GLU A 525 22.68 -27.11 5.82
C GLU A 525 24.07 -27.77 5.69
N LYS A 526 24.17 -28.85 4.88
CA LYS A 526 25.46 -29.49 4.57
C LYS A 526 26.39 -28.56 3.79
N ASP A 527 25.87 -27.84 2.79
CA ASP A 527 26.63 -26.89 1.98
C ASP A 527 27.07 -25.66 2.81
N ARG A 528 26.33 -25.31 3.87
CA ARG A 528 26.71 -24.28 4.85
C ARG A 528 27.83 -24.73 5.79
N LEU A 529 27.89 -26.03 6.07
CA LEU A 529 28.94 -26.66 6.87
C LEU A 529 30.22 -26.90 6.06
N ASP A 530 30.10 -27.03 4.73
CA ASP A 530 31.21 -27.24 3.81
C ASP A 530 32.02 -25.93 3.62
N PRO A 531 33.29 -25.89 4.09
CA PRO A 531 34.14 -24.69 4.06
C PRO A 531 34.28 -24.06 2.67
N VAL A 532 34.35 -24.92 1.65
CA VAL A 532 34.68 -24.53 0.28
C VAL A 532 33.44 -23.96 -0.40
N LYS A 533 32.29 -24.61 -0.21
CA LYS A 533 31.01 -24.15 -0.76
C LYS A 533 30.46 -22.93 -0.04
N SER A 534 30.60 -22.87 1.28
CA SER A 534 30.16 -21.73 2.08
C SER A 534 31.05 -20.50 1.90
N LYS A 535 32.18 -20.63 1.19
CA LYS A 535 33.24 -19.60 1.05
C LYS A 535 33.56 -18.96 2.40
N ARG A 536 33.66 -19.79 3.46
CA ARG A 536 33.96 -19.23 4.78
C ARG A 536 35.37 -18.61 4.70
N PRO A 537 35.57 -17.39 5.20
CA PRO A 537 36.91 -16.83 5.27
C PRO A 537 37.77 -17.72 6.17
N ASP A 538 39.02 -17.93 5.77
CA ASP A 538 39.96 -18.70 6.59
C ASP A 538 40.12 -18.03 7.95
N LEU A 539 40.08 -18.86 8.99
CA LEU A 539 40.31 -18.41 10.36
C LEU A 539 41.69 -17.76 10.46
N PRO A 540 41.85 -16.72 11.29
CA PRO A 540 43.14 -16.08 11.47
C PRO A 540 44.18 -17.08 12.00
N ILE A 541 45.20 -17.35 11.17
CA ILE A 541 46.33 -18.20 11.53
C ILE A 541 47.21 -17.43 12.54
N THR A 542 47.58 -18.10 13.63
CA THR A 542 48.34 -17.52 14.76
C THR A 542 49.84 -17.29 14.49
N SER A 543 50.35 -17.67 13.32
CA SER A 543 51.77 -17.54 12.94
C SER A 543 51.89 -17.19 11.46
N GLY A 544 52.51 -16.05 11.15
CA GLY A 544 52.33 -15.37 9.87
C GLY A 544 53.29 -15.77 8.75
N GLN A 545 52.72 -15.97 7.56
CA GLN A 545 53.23 -15.50 6.28
C GLN A 545 52.03 -15.41 5.29
N GLY A 546 52.03 -14.45 4.36
CA GLY A 546 50.92 -14.25 3.40
C GLY A 546 50.07 -12.99 3.58
N GLY A 547 50.66 -11.88 4.08
CA GLY A 547 49.96 -10.58 4.16
C GLY A 547 49.34 -10.24 5.52
N ARG A 548 49.77 -10.92 6.60
CA ARG A 548 49.43 -10.56 7.98
C ARG A 548 50.69 -10.45 8.82
N VAL A 549 50.77 -9.40 9.64
CA VAL A 549 51.94 -9.07 10.48
C VAL A 549 52.10 -10.16 11.54
N ALA A 550 53.20 -10.91 11.47
CA ALA A 550 53.58 -11.84 12.52
C ALA A 550 54.22 -11.07 13.69
N SER A 551 53.95 -11.50 14.92
CA SER A 551 54.76 -11.09 16.08
C SER A 551 56.19 -11.58 15.86
N SER A 552 57.14 -10.65 15.94
CA SER A 552 58.58 -10.85 15.69
C SER A 552 59.11 -12.12 16.35
N GLY A 553 59.54 -13.08 15.53
CA GLY A 553 59.89 -14.43 15.98
C GLY A 553 61.04 -15.03 15.19
N GLY A 554 62.22 -14.42 15.31
CA GLY A 554 63.48 -14.93 14.77
C GLY A 554 64.67 -14.26 15.49
N THR A 555 65.73 -15.02 15.77
CA THR A 555 66.87 -14.62 16.61
C THR A 555 67.52 -13.30 16.17
N LEU A 556 67.56 -13.03 14.86
CA LEU A 556 68.09 -11.80 14.29
C LEU A 556 67.16 -10.59 14.53
N SER A 557 65.86 -10.74 14.29
CA SER A 557 64.89 -9.67 14.52
C SER A 557 64.76 -9.31 16.00
N SER A 558 64.86 -10.30 16.91
CA SER A 558 64.94 -10.03 18.35
C SER A 558 66.24 -9.34 18.76
N TYR A 559 67.37 -9.68 18.13
CA TYR A 559 68.66 -9.05 18.39
C TYR A 559 68.70 -7.60 17.91
N VAL A 560 68.14 -7.33 16.72
CA VAL A 560 68.01 -5.99 16.15
C VAL A 560 67.08 -5.12 16.98
N ILE A 561 65.91 -5.61 17.41
CA ILE A 561 65.01 -4.85 18.30
C ILE A 561 65.65 -4.58 19.66
N ARG A 562 66.38 -5.54 20.23
CA ARG A 562 67.06 -5.36 21.51
C ARG A 562 68.21 -4.34 21.39
N ASN A 563 68.97 -4.36 20.30
CA ASN A 563 70.05 -3.39 20.08
C ASN A 563 69.56 -1.99 19.66
N LEU A 564 68.51 -1.89 18.84
CA LEU A 564 67.89 -0.59 18.50
C LEU A 564 67.07 -0.02 19.66
N GLY A 565 66.48 -0.87 20.51
CA GLY A 565 65.72 -0.44 21.69
C GLY A 565 66.60 -0.03 22.87
N LEU A 566 67.86 -0.48 22.92
CA LEU A 566 68.85 -0.09 23.94
C LEU A 566 69.53 1.25 23.59
N SER A 567 69.67 1.60 22.31
CA SER A 567 69.98 2.98 21.92
C SER A 567 68.70 3.81 22.08
N LYS A 568 68.47 4.36 23.27
CA LYS A 568 67.46 5.40 23.49
C LYS A 568 67.56 6.41 22.34
N ARG A 569 66.58 6.43 21.44
CA ARG A 569 66.32 7.60 20.61
C ARG A 569 65.75 8.65 21.53
N VAL A 570 66.63 9.44 22.11
CA VAL A 570 66.30 10.57 22.98
C VAL A 570 65.55 11.68 22.19
N GLU A 571 65.47 11.55 20.86
CA GLU A 571 64.96 12.59 19.95
C GLU A 571 63.55 12.34 19.41
N ASP A 572 63.00 11.12 19.47
CA ASP A 572 61.71 10.83 18.81
C ASP A 572 60.47 11.24 19.64
N ASP A 573 60.63 11.52 20.95
CA ASP A 573 59.52 11.85 21.89
C ASP A 573 59.72 13.17 22.67
N GLN A 574 60.65 14.06 22.27
CA GLN A 574 60.75 15.38 22.92
C GLN A 574 59.80 16.38 22.27
N ASP A 575 58.96 17.01 23.09
CA ASP A 575 58.18 18.17 22.64
C ASP A 575 59.14 19.25 22.13
N PRO A 576 58.90 19.83 20.94
CA PRO A 576 59.84 20.77 20.32
C PRO A 576 60.13 21.99 21.19
N ARG A 577 59.21 22.33 22.11
CA ARG A 577 59.39 23.42 23.07
C ARG A 577 60.46 23.11 24.12
N GLU A 578 60.49 21.90 24.68
CA GLU A 578 61.49 21.50 25.67
C GLU A 578 62.88 21.39 25.03
N ALA A 579 62.93 20.85 23.81
CA ALA A 579 64.18 20.76 23.05
C ALA A 579 64.79 22.15 22.78
N ILE A 580 63.98 23.14 22.39
CA ILE A 580 64.46 24.51 22.14
C ILE A 580 64.87 25.21 23.45
N LEU A 581 64.10 25.03 24.54
CA LEU A 581 64.42 25.62 25.85
C LEU A 581 65.75 25.13 26.42
N LYS A 582 66.12 23.88 26.18
CA LYS A 582 67.41 23.32 26.62
C LYS A 582 68.61 24.10 26.08
N TYR A 583 68.52 24.58 24.84
CA TYR A 583 69.57 25.36 24.19
C TYR A 583 69.46 26.88 24.40
N ALA A 584 68.38 27.37 25.03
CA ALA A 584 68.16 28.80 25.25
C ALA A 584 69.21 29.41 26.20
N LYS A 585 69.54 28.72 27.30
CA LYS A 585 70.57 29.16 28.26
C LYS A 585 71.98 29.19 27.64
N GLU A 586 72.29 28.17 26.84
CA GLU A 586 73.58 28.09 26.14
C GLU A 586 73.72 29.18 25.07
N ALA A 587 72.62 29.54 24.39
CA ALA A 587 72.57 30.64 23.42
C ALA A 587 72.72 32.03 24.07
N GLU A 588 72.26 32.21 25.31
CA GLU A 588 72.47 33.44 26.09
C GLU A 588 73.91 33.57 26.58
N GLU A 589 74.49 32.48 27.07
CA GLU A 589 75.84 32.46 27.65
C GLU A 589 76.95 32.55 26.59
N ASN A 590 76.78 31.93 25.41
CA ASN A 590 77.80 31.90 24.35
C ASN A 590 77.27 32.35 22.97
N PRO A 591 77.07 33.66 22.74
CA PRO A 591 76.41 34.16 21.55
C PRO A 591 77.37 34.32 20.35
N TYR A 592 77.78 33.22 19.72
CA TYR A 592 78.87 33.29 18.74
C TYR A 592 78.43 33.77 17.34
N TRP A 593 77.20 33.51 16.90
CA TRP A 593 76.81 33.71 15.49
C TRP A 593 75.84 34.87 15.17
N ILE A 594 74.95 35.29 16.09
CA ILE A 594 73.78 36.16 15.72
C ILE A 594 73.68 37.46 16.53
N THR A 595 74.01 37.46 17.81
CA THR A 595 73.72 38.61 18.71
C THR A 595 74.57 39.87 18.50
N PRO A 596 75.81 39.88 17.98
CA PRO A 596 76.55 41.14 17.77
C PRO A 596 75.83 42.10 16.82
N ALA A 597 75.10 41.56 15.83
CA ALA A 597 74.37 42.35 14.84
C ALA A 597 73.01 42.88 15.33
N TYR A 598 72.42 42.27 16.37
CA TYR A 598 71.05 42.56 16.81
C TYR A 598 70.94 43.08 18.26
N LYS A 599 72.06 43.39 18.92
CA LYS A 599 72.10 43.93 20.31
C LYS A 599 71.16 45.12 20.54
N ASN A 600 70.97 45.98 19.55
CA ASN A 600 70.17 47.20 19.68
C ASN A 600 68.70 47.03 19.24
N THR A 601 68.39 45.99 18.46
CA THR A 601 67.08 45.82 17.80
C THR A 601 66.32 44.59 18.26
N GLN A 602 66.88 43.82 19.21
CA GLN A 602 66.24 42.61 19.70
C GLN A 602 64.98 42.95 20.54
N PRO A 603 63.80 42.46 20.17
CA PRO A 603 62.59 42.70 20.94
C PRO A 603 62.68 41.99 22.29
N LYS A 604 62.18 42.64 23.35
CA LYS A 604 62.05 42.01 24.67
C LYS A 604 60.95 40.97 24.62
N GLN A 605 61.25 39.72 25.00
CA GLN A 605 60.22 38.69 25.16
C GLN A 605 59.26 39.11 26.28
N THR A 606 57.99 39.20 25.95
CA THR A 606 56.89 39.38 26.91
C THR A 606 56.23 38.02 27.08
N TYR A 607 56.29 37.47 28.29
CA TYR A 607 55.53 36.27 28.64
C TYR A 607 54.09 36.71 28.97
N THR A 608 53.10 35.94 28.50
CA THR A 608 51.73 36.06 29.01
C THR A 608 51.68 35.40 30.38
N ASP A 609 51.44 36.20 31.43
CA ASP A 609 51.09 35.70 32.77
C ASP A 609 49.64 35.18 32.74
N ASP A 610 49.43 34.05 32.07
CA ASP A 610 48.22 33.25 32.29
C ASP A 610 48.44 32.48 33.60
N GLY A 611 47.62 32.80 34.60
CA GLY A 611 47.81 32.43 35.99
C GLY A 611 47.89 30.92 36.27
N ASP A 612 48.43 30.63 37.46
CA ASP A 612 48.57 29.34 38.13
C ASP A 612 47.51 28.27 37.74
N GLU A 613 47.79 27.50 36.70
CA GLU A 613 47.26 26.15 36.54
C GLU A 613 48.43 25.16 36.50
N GLU A 614 48.69 24.53 37.65
CA GLU A 614 49.59 23.38 37.73
C GLU A 614 49.15 22.31 36.70
N PRO A 615 50.04 21.82 35.82
CA PRO A 615 49.67 20.75 34.89
C PRO A 615 49.37 19.47 35.68
N GLU A 616 48.13 18.98 35.55
CA GLU A 616 47.65 17.74 36.16
C GLU A 616 48.66 16.60 35.92
N LYS A 617 49.18 16.04 37.02
CA LYS A 617 49.96 14.80 37.00
C LYS A 617 49.15 13.72 36.30
N LYS A 618 49.58 13.33 35.09
CA LYS A 618 49.09 12.14 34.38
C LYS A 618 49.12 10.95 35.35
N LYS A 619 47.92 10.47 35.70
CA LYS A 619 47.75 9.23 36.47
C LYS A 619 48.48 8.09 35.78
N SER A 620 49.41 7.47 36.49
CA SER A 620 49.97 6.17 36.14
C SER A 620 48.85 5.14 36.09
N LYS A 621 48.60 4.54 34.93
CA LYS A 621 47.90 3.26 34.85
C LYS A 621 48.85 2.22 35.45
N ASN A 622 48.51 1.73 36.64
CA ASN A 622 49.03 0.46 37.13
C ASN A 622 48.36 -0.68 36.35
N ASP A 623 49.14 -1.75 36.17
CA ASP A 623 48.81 -3.02 35.52
C ASP A 623 47.49 -3.67 35.95
#